data_AF-A0A2V8RC04-F1
#
_entry.id   AF-A0A2V8RC04-F1
#
_cell.length_a   1.000
_cell.length_b   1.000
_cell.length_c   1.000
_cell.angle_alpha   90.00
_cell.angle_beta   90.00
_cell.angle_gamma   90.00
#
_symmetry.space_group_name_H-M   'P 1'
#
loop_
_entity.id
_entity.type
_entity.pdbx_description
1 polymer ?
#
loop_
_entity_poly.entity_id
_entity_poly.type
_entity_poly.pdbx_seq_one_letter_code
_entity_poly.pdbx_strand_id
1 'polypeptide(L)'
;MLLLVFIMIAPVGTIAQVWTVVGFDAKGDARDPSLADAATLSFRYDKEQDFLWFRVSLYGKPNEQAFGVNLVFDTGADEAAKMNWWGANKAFKFDKLVTAWVTRGANGYEGTIGVGDATGAESKQFNNLQQNNLQLRVEGDSIIVGVKRTDITDKLKMNVIAAVGSNQQWNDDVPNAGSIIIDLSAERPKQGLREIDVSRNNLELPADYKTLADDKPPLIVKKGRGRQALILVPGLYSGANSFAGFIARNQSRYKFYVVTPPGINGTPARSMPAERSSFGEMTWTRRLERDILDLIAREKLSKPIIVTEREPGSQAAIELAIAHPDKIGGVVLAATNLTQFFASPKDPTRKTPATLQERVSLVDEGWGAKWFRYVTPETWNGNDMRPEMLSGDSSRGQTASQEIENARLLVLEDQPKLADDAITLFVEQAVKAHSGAPD
;
A
#
# COMPACT_ATOMS: atom_id res chain seq x y z
N MET A 1 17.00 -58.02 6.38
CA MET A 1 17.55 -56.66 6.28
C MET A 1 16.41 -55.70 6.56
N LEU A 2 16.39 -55.09 7.76
CA LEU A 2 15.30 -54.21 8.21
C LEU A 2 15.61 -52.79 7.71
N LEU A 3 14.79 -52.24 6.82
CA LEU A 3 14.94 -50.86 6.34
C LEU A 3 14.25 -49.94 7.36
N LEU A 4 15.03 -49.30 8.25
CA LEU A 4 14.54 -48.20 9.08
C LEU A 4 14.37 -46.97 8.18
N VAL A 5 13.13 -46.57 7.92
CA VAL A 5 12.82 -45.26 7.35
C VAL A 5 12.82 -44.24 8.48
N PHE A 6 13.87 -43.43 8.56
CA PHE A 6 13.88 -42.23 9.39
C PHE A 6 12.93 -41.20 8.77
N ILE A 7 11.75 -41.03 9.35
CA ILE A 7 10.87 -39.90 9.02
C ILE A 7 11.44 -38.68 9.75
N MET A 8 12.26 -37.89 9.06
CA MET A 8 12.53 -36.53 9.49
C MET A 8 11.29 -35.68 9.21
N ILE A 9 10.52 -35.41 10.25
CA ILE A 9 9.50 -34.35 10.22
C ILE A 9 10.29 -33.04 10.30
N ALA A 10 10.72 -32.52 9.15
CA ALA A 10 11.09 -31.12 9.07
C ALA A 10 9.82 -30.29 9.31
N PRO A 11 9.85 -29.20 10.09
CA PRO A 11 8.75 -28.26 10.08
C PRO A 11 8.58 -27.82 8.63
N VAL A 12 7.40 -28.05 8.06
CA VAL A 12 7.00 -27.40 6.82
C VAL A 12 6.95 -25.93 7.17
N GLY A 13 8.07 -25.23 7.00
CA GLY A 13 8.06 -23.78 6.91
C GLY A 13 7.01 -23.47 5.86
N THR A 14 5.99 -22.72 6.22
CA THR A 14 5.04 -22.17 5.27
C THR A 14 5.87 -21.46 4.21
N ILE A 15 5.99 -22.07 3.03
CA ILE A 15 6.74 -21.50 1.93
C ILE A 15 6.06 -20.17 1.62
N ALA A 16 6.82 -19.07 1.77
CA ALA A 16 6.32 -17.73 1.49
C ALA A 16 5.68 -17.71 0.10
N GLN A 17 4.44 -17.24 0.01
CA GLN A 17 3.72 -17.17 -1.25
C GLN A 17 3.88 -15.77 -1.81
N VAL A 18 5.08 -15.48 -2.31
CA VAL A 18 5.42 -14.17 -2.85
C VAL A 18 4.89 -14.01 -4.27
N TRP A 19 4.13 -12.94 -4.50
CA TRP A 19 3.55 -12.56 -5.78
C TRP A 19 3.94 -11.13 -6.15
N THR A 20 4.24 -10.89 -7.42
CA THR A 20 4.47 -9.52 -7.93
C THR A 20 3.14 -8.94 -8.43
N VAL A 21 2.61 -7.93 -7.75
CA VAL A 21 1.42 -7.19 -8.18
C VAL A 21 1.77 -6.27 -9.35
N VAL A 22 1.08 -6.47 -10.45
CA VAL A 22 1.34 -5.76 -11.71
C VAL A 22 0.19 -4.86 -12.13
N GLY A 23 -1.02 -5.11 -11.62
CA GLY A 23 -2.20 -4.28 -11.85
C GLY A 23 -3.05 -4.09 -10.61
N PHE A 24 -3.67 -2.92 -10.50
CA PHE A 24 -4.73 -2.60 -9.56
C PHE A 24 -5.94 -2.12 -10.35
N ASP A 25 -7.12 -2.45 -9.89
CA ASP A 25 -8.38 -1.97 -10.43
C ASP A 25 -9.29 -1.47 -9.31
N ALA A 26 -10.28 -0.65 -9.67
CA ALA A 26 -11.02 0.09 -8.67
C ALA A 26 -12.37 -0.54 -8.38
N LYS A 27 -12.73 -0.66 -7.10
CA LYS A 27 -14.01 -1.29 -6.76
C LYS A 27 -15.20 -0.58 -7.41
N GLY A 28 -16.11 -1.39 -7.95
CA GLY A 28 -17.41 -0.96 -8.44
C GLY A 28 -17.37 -0.29 -9.81
N ASP A 29 -16.30 -0.45 -10.57
CA ASP A 29 -16.26 -0.15 -12.02
C ASP A 29 -16.71 -1.34 -12.88
N ALA A 30 -16.81 -2.54 -12.28
CA ALA A 30 -17.43 -3.71 -12.87
C ALA A 30 -18.85 -3.44 -13.43
N ARG A 31 -19.16 -4.04 -14.58
CA ARG A 31 -20.41 -3.77 -15.33
C ARG A 31 -21.68 -4.18 -14.58
N ASP A 32 -21.68 -5.36 -13.98
CA ASP A 32 -22.77 -5.92 -13.20
C ASP A 32 -22.29 -6.09 -11.74
N PRO A 33 -22.90 -5.37 -10.77
CA PRO A 33 -22.49 -5.42 -9.37
C PRO A 33 -22.79 -6.77 -8.69
N SER A 34 -23.54 -7.67 -9.33
CA SER A 34 -23.79 -9.03 -8.83
C SER A 34 -22.72 -10.04 -9.23
N LEU A 35 -21.80 -9.66 -10.12
CA LEU A 35 -20.74 -10.49 -10.65
C LEU A 35 -19.37 -10.07 -10.12
N ALA A 36 -18.33 -10.85 -10.48
CA ALA A 36 -16.97 -10.64 -10.02
C ALA A 36 -16.42 -9.25 -10.43
N ASP A 37 -15.80 -8.58 -9.47
CA ASP A 37 -15.17 -7.25 -9.57
C ASP A 37 -13.68 -7.42 -9.20
N ALA A 38 -12.80 -7.17 -10.17
CA ALA A 38 -11.37 -7.41 -10.04
C ALA A 38 -10.73 -6.34 -9.16
N ALA A 39 -9.77 -6.74 -8.33
CA ALA A 39 -9.04 -5.83 -7.46
C ALA A 39 -7.57 -5.73 -7.87
N THR A 40 -6.91 -6.87 -8.09
CA THR A 40 -5.50 -6.91 -8.46
C THR A 40 -5.19 -8.03 -9.43
N LEU A 41 -4.22 -7.78 -10.31
CA LEU A 41 -3.51 -8.81 -11.06
C LEU A 41 -2.10 -8.92 -10.49
N SER A 42 -1.71 -10.12 -10.09
CA SER A 42 -0.35 -10.45 -9.71
C SER A 42 0.12 -11.74 -10.37
N PHE A 43 1.44 -11.90 -10.46
CA PHE A 43 2.03 -13.10 -11.05
C PHE A 43 3.23 -13.61 -10.27
N ARG A 44 3.59 -14.86 -10.52
CA ARG A 44 4.82 -15.52 -10.07
C ARG A 44 5.31 -16.44 -11.18
N TYR A 45 6.62 -16.43 -11.43
CA TYR A 45 7.24 -17.31 -12.42
C TYR A 45 8.08 -18.39 -11.74
N ASP A 46 7.66 -19.65 -11.90
CA ASP A 46 8.45 -20.81 -11.54
C ASP A 46 9.38 -21.16 -12.72
N LYS A 47 10.66 -20.79 -12.58
CA LYS A 47 11.68 -20.99 -13.63
C LYS A 47 12.06 -22.46 -13.82
N GLU A 48 11.93 -23.28 -12.78
CA GLU A 48 12.33 -24.69 -12.86
C GLU A 48 11.32 -25.50 -13.68
N GLN A 49 10.03 -25.19 -13.51
CA GLN A 49 8.93 -25.86 -14.21
C GLN A 49 8.45 -25.11 -15.46
N ASP A 50 9.02 -23.95 -15.76
CA ASP A 50 8.59 -23.02 -16.80
C ASP A 50 7.09 -22.65 -16.69
N PHE A 51 6.64 -22.39 -15.47
CA PHE A 51 5.23 -22.21 -15.14
C PHE A 51 4.95 -20.78 -14.66
N LEU A 52 4.01 -20.12 -15.34
CA LEU A 52 3.49 -18.82 -14.92
C LEU A 52 2.23 -19.02 -14.11
N TRP A 53 2.26 -18.51 -12.89
CA TRP A 53 1.13 -18.42 -11.99
C TRP A 53 0.60 -17.00 -12.00
N PHE A 54 -0.71 -16.85 -12.17
CA PHE A 54 -1.43 -15.59 -12.09
C PHE A 54 -2.45 -15.68 -10.96
N ARG A 55 -2.54 -14.60 -10.18
CA ARG A 55 -3.54 -14.41 -9.15
C ARG A 55 -4.37 -13.20 -9.52
N VAL A 56 -5.66 -13.43 -9.75
CA VAL A 56 -6.65 -12.37 -9.93
C VAL A 56 -7.44 -12.28 -8.64
N SER A 57 -7.11 -11.28 -7.81
CA SER A 57 -7.84 -11.04 -6.56
C SER A 57 -9.08 -10.20 -6.85
N LEU A 58 -10.19 -10.47 -6.17
CA LEU A 58 -11.46 -9.79 -6.36
C LEU A 58 -11.82 -8.94 -5.13
N TYR A 59 -12.70 -7.94 -5.28
CA TYR A 59 -13.28 -7.23 -4.14
C TYR A 59 -14.31 -8.08 -3.37
N GLY A 60 -14.83 -9.15 -3.99
CA GLY A 60 -15.70 -10.16 -3.39
C GLY A 60 -15.09 -11.57 -3.43
N LYS A 61 -15.87 -12.61 -3.13
CA LYS A 61 -15.47 -13.99 -3.40
C LYS A 61 -15.87 -14.39 -4.82
N PRO A 62 -15.09 -15.24 -5.52
CA PRO A 62 -15.58 -15.89 -6.73
C PRO A 62 -16.88 -16.63 -6.44
N ASN A 63 -17.84 -16.58 -7.37
CA ASN A 63 -19.08 -17.34 -7.22
C ASN A 63 -18.76 -18.84 -7.30
N GLU A 64 -19.08 -19.56 -6.23
CA GLU A 64 -18.75 -20.98 -6.08
C GLU A 64 -19.48 -21.91 -7.08
N GLN A 65 -20.57 -21.45 -7.68
CA GLN A 65 -21.34 -22.23 -8.65
C GLN A 65 -20.84 -22.02 -10.07
N ALA A 66 -20.44 -20.80 -10.42
CA ALA A 66 -19.91 -20.49 -11.73
C ALA A 66 -19.09 -19.20 -11.72
N PHE A 67 -17.93 -19.22 -12.37
CA PHE A 67 -17.13 -18.02 -12.58
C PHE A 67 -16.39 -18.08 -13.91
N GLY A 68 -15.92 -16.92 -14.35
CA GLY A 68 -15.07 -16.76 -15.52
C GLY A 68 -13.79 -16.00 -15.19
N VAL A 69 -12.66 -16.47 -15.71
CA VAL A 69 -11.40 -15.73 -15.76
C VAL A 69 -10.78 -15.87 -17.14
N ASN A 70 -10.27 -14.75 -17.66
CA ASN A 70 -9.46 -14.71 -18.87
C ASN A 70 -8.15 -14.00 -18.56
N LEU A 71 -7.03 -14.53 -19.05
CA LEU A 71 -5.77 -13.81 -19.17
C LEU A 71 -5.50 -13.67 -20.67
N VAL A 72 -5.40 -12.42 -21.11
CA VAL A 72 -5.45 -12.04 -22.52
C VAL A 72 -4.10 -11.44 -22.88
N PHE A 73 -3.39 -12.04 -23.83
CA PHE A 73 -1.97 -11.74 -24.08
C PHE A 73 -1.70 -11.21 -25.49
N ASP A 74 -0.93 -10.14 -25.56
CA ASP A 74 -0.16 -9.78 -26.77
C ASP A 74 1.27 -10.30 -26.58
N THR A 75 1.61 -11.34 -27.35
CA THR A 75 2.93 -11.97 -27.35
C THR A 75 3.87 -11.35 -28.39
N GLY A 76 3.45 -10.26 -29.04
CA GLY A 76 4.18 -9.61 -30.13
C GLY A 76 4.07 -10.38 -31.44
N ALA A 77 2.92 -11.00 -31.70
CA ALA A 77 2.56 -11.53 -33.02
C ALA A 77 2.24 -10.37 -33.99
N ASP A 78 2.13 -10.69 -35.29
CA ASP A 78 1.73 -9.72 -36.30
C ASP A 78 0.27 -9.26 -36.09
N GLU A 79 -0.05 -8.02 -36.50
CA GLU A 79 -1.40 -7.45 -36.33
C GLU A 79 -2.52 -8.28 -36.98
N ALA A 80 -2.21 -9.02 -38.05
CA ALA A 80 -3.17 -9.91 -38.72
C ALA A 80 -3.54 -11.14 -37.88
N ALA A 81 -2.72 -11.51 -36.90
CA ALA A 81 -2.96 -12.62 -35.98
C ALA A 81 -3.62 -12.18 -34.66
N LYS A 82 -3.97 -10.90 -34.54
CA LYS A 82 -4.57 -10.34 -33.33
C LYS A 82 -6.04 -9.98 -33.54
N MET A 83 -6.80 -9.99 -32.45
CA MET A 83 -8.14 -9.41 -32.40
C MET A 83 -8.27 -8.42 -31.24
N ASN A 84 -9.24 -7.50 -31.33
CA ASN A 84 -9.56 -6.60 -30.21
C ASN A 84 -10.22 -7.38 -29.08
N TRP A 85 -9.87 -7.05 -27.84
CA TRP A 85 -10.58 -7.52 -26.66
C TRP A 85 -12.04 -7.03 -26.66
N TRP A 86 -12.98 -7.91 -26.29
CA TRP A 86 -14.41 -7.59 -26.31
C TRP A 86 -14.95 -6.97 -25.01
N GLY A 87 -14.14 -6.91 -23.94
CA GLY A 87 -14.52 -6.31 -22.66
C GLY A 87 -14.49 -4.78 -22.66
N ALA A 88 -14.17 -4.18 -21.52
CA ALA A 88 -14.06 -2.73 -21.34
C ALA A 88 -12.85 -2.18 -22.09
N ASN A 89 -11.72 -2.89 -22.05
CA ASN A 89 -10.47 -2.47 -22.67
C ASN A 89 -10.41 -2.77 -24.18
N LYS A 90 -11.35 -2.20 -24.95
CA LYS A 90 -11.54 -2.49 -26.39
C LYS A 90 -10.38 -2.08 -27.30
N ALA A 91 -9.46 -1.26 -26.78
CA ALA A 91 -8.26 -0.85 -27.51
C ALA A 91 -7.15 -1.90 -27.44
N PHE A 92 -7.20 -2.81 -26.46
CA PHE A 92 -6.21 -3.88 -26.34
C PHE A 92 -6.44 -4.95 -27.42
N LYS A 93 -5.35 -5.33 -28.09
CA LYS A 93 -5.33 -6.41 -29.08
C LYS A 93 -4.50 -7.56 -28.58
N PHE A 94 -4.93 -8.79 -28.87
CA PHE A 94 -4.29 -9.98 -28.35
C PHE A 94 -4.22 -11.09 -29.40
N ASP A 95 -3.24 -11.97 -29.26
CA ASP A 95 -3.06 -13.18 -30.09
C ASP A 95 -3.22 -14.49 -29.30
N LYS A 96 -3.15 -14.42 -27.95
CA LYS A 96 -3.31 -15.58 -27.07
C LYS A 96 -4.33 -15.34 -25.96
N LEU A 97 -5.09 -16.38 -25.65
CA LEU A 97 -6.12 -16.34 -24.63
C LEU A 97 -5.99 -17.56 -23.72
N VAL A 98 -5.72 -17.33 -22.44
CA VAL A 98 -5.90 -18.32 -21.39
C VAL A 98 -7.29 -18.10 -20.81
N THR A 99 -8.16 -19.10 -20.87
CA THR A 99 -9.54 -18.97 -20.41
C THR A 99 -9.93 -20.09 -19.47
N ALA A 100 -10.73 -19.75 -18.47
CA ALA A 100 -11.47 -20.69 -17.67
C ALA A 100 -12.87 -20.11 -17.41
N TRP A 101 -13.86 -20.62 -18.14
CA TRP A 101 -15.27 -20.41 -17.88
C TRP A 101 -15.86 -21.69 -17.33
N VAL A 102 -16.20 -21.66 -16.05
CA VAL A 102 -16.48 -22.89 -15.32
C VAL A 102 -17.82 -22.83 -14.61
N THR A 103 -18.42 -24.01 -14.48
CA THR A 103 -19.54 -24.29 -13.60
C THR A 103 -19.14 -25.42 -12.67
N ARG A 104 -19.63 -25.41 -11.43
CA ARG A 104 -19.34 -26.46 -10.46
C ARG A 104 -20.18 -27.69 -10.78
N GLY A 105 -19.50 -28.77 -11.17
CA GLY A 105 -20.07 -30.11 -11.29
C GLY A 105 -19.79 -30.97 -10.06
N ALA A 106 -20.13 -32.25 -10.15
CA ALA A 106 -19.96 -33.21 -9.04
C ALA A 106 -18.48 -33.46 -8.66
N ASN A 107 -17.57 -33.33 -9.62
CA ASN A 107 -16.14 -33.65 -9.46
C ASN A 107 -15.24 -32.41 -9.46
N GLY A 108 -15.81 -31.21 -9.28
CA GLY A 108 -15.09 -29.94 -9.33
C GLY A 108 -15.62 -29.02 -10.43
N TYR A 109 -14.80 -28.06 -10.85
CA TYR A 109 -15.15 -27.11 -11.89
C TYR A 109 -14.96 -27.71 -13.28
N GLU A 110 -15.99 -27.59 -14.12
CA GLU A 110 -15.99 -28.04 -15.51
C GLU A 110 -16.44 -26.91 -16.45
N GLY A 111 -15.98 -26.93 -17.69
CA GLY A 111 -16.35 -25.94 -18.69
C GLY A 111 -15.26 -25.69 -19.73
N THR A 112 -15.23 -24.48 -20.28
CA THR A 112 -14.24 -24.08 -21.28
C THR A 112 -12.95 -23.66 -20.57
N ILE A 113 -11.95 -24.55 -20.56
CA ILE A 113 -10.70 -24.37 -19.84
C ILE A 113 -9.54 -24.68 -20.79
N GLY A 114 -8.62 -23.74 -20.99
CA GLY A 114 -7.40 -23.99 -21.77
C GLY A 114 -6.75 -22.73 -22.33
N VAL A 115 -5.77 -22.95 -23.19
CA VAL A 115 -5.08 -21.90 -23.95
C VAL A 115 -5.50 -21.96 -25.42
N GLY A 116 -5.97 -20.84 -25.94
CA GLY A 116 -6.36 -20.64 -27.34
C GLY A 116 -5.68 -19.41 -27.94
N ASP A 117 -6.12 -19.05 -29.14
CA ASP A 117 -5.63 -17.93 -29.92
C ASP A 117 -6.77 -16.98 -30.33
N ALA A 118 -6.41 -15.86 -30.97
CA ALA A 118 -7.37 -14.88 -31.48
C ALA A 118 -8.41 -15.50 -32.43
N THR A 119 -8.00 -16.40 -33.33
CA THR A 119 -8.91 -17.04 -34.30
C THR A 119 -9.98 -17.90 -33.61
N GLY A 120 -9.59 -18.70 -32.61
CA GLY A 120 -10.51 -19.50 -31.81
C GLY A 120 -11.46 -18.64 -31.00
N ALA A 121 -10.95 -17.55 -30.40
CA ALA A 121 -11.76 -16.61 -29.64
C ALA A 121 -12.76 -15.84 -30.51
N GLU A 122 -12.36 -15.37 -31.69
CA GLU A 122 -13.21 -14.64 -32.65
C GLU A 122 -14.35 -15.52 -33.17
N SER A 123 -14.03 -16.77 -33.53
CA SER A 123 -15.04 -17.74 -33.99
C SER A 123 -15.90 -18.31 -32.85
N LYS A 124 -15.56 -18.03 -31.58
CA LYS A 124 -16.11 -18.67 -30.39
C LYS A 124 -16.01 -20.20 -30.43
N GLN A 125 -15.06 -20.72 -31.20
CA GLN A 125 -14.81 -22.15 -31.34
C GLN A 125 -13.54 -22.52 -30.58
N PHE A 126 -13.73 -22.83 -29.30
CA PHE A 126 -12.69 -23.26 -28.36
C PHE A 126 -12.26 -24.73 -28.57
N ASN A 127 -12.48 -25.27 -29.76
CA ASN A 127 -12.09 -26.62 -30.16
C ASN A 127 -10.56 -26.74 -30.30
N ASN A 128 -9.87 -25.60 -30.41
CA ASN A 128 -8.41 -25.46 -30.45
C ASN A 128 -7.78 -25.22 -29.07
N LEU A 129 -8.56 -25.24 -27.99
CA LEU A 129 -7.98 -25.15 -26.65
C LEU A 129 -7.11 -26.37 -26.42
N GLN A 130 -5.85 -26.15 -26.09
CA GLN A 130 -5.06 -27.21 -25.47
C GLN A 130 -5.75 -27.58 -24.16
N GLN A 131 -6.38 -28.75 -24.12
CA GLN A 131 -7.09 -29.22 -22.94
C GLN A 131 -6.10 -29.75 -21.90
N ASN A 132 -6.43 -29.60 -20.61
CA ASN A 132 -5.63 -30.08 -19.47
C ASN A 132 -4.26 -29.41 -19.26
N ASN A 133 -4.04 -28.21 -19.79
CA ASN A 133 -2.78 -27.48 -19.60
C ASN A 133 -2.85 -26.32 -18.59
N LEU A 134 -4.03 -26.10 -17.99
CA LEU A 134 -4.22 -25.11 -16.92
C LEU A 134 -4.34 -25.77 -15.55
N GLN A 135 -3.73 -25.15 -14.56
CA GLN A 135 -4.02 -25.40 -13.15
C GLN A 135 -4.90 -24.27 -12.62
N LEU A 136 -6.14 -24.59 -12.27
CA LEU A 136 -7.11 -23.63 -11.76
C LEU A 136 -7.45 -23.94 -10.30
N ARG A 137 -7.42 -22.91 -9.44
CA ARG A 137 -7.90 -23.02 -8.06
C ARG A 137 -8.45 -21.69 -7.55
N VAL A 138 -9.31 -21.77 -6.54
CA VAL A 138 -9.83 -20.60 -5.82
C VAL A 138 -9.20 -20.57 -4.43
N GLU A 139 -8.65 -19.41 -4.07
CA GLU A 139 -8.04 -19.15 -2.76
C GLU A 139 -8.68 -17.90 -2.14
N GLY A 140 -9.65 -18.10 -1.24
CA GLY A 140 -10.36 -16.99 -0.59
C GLY A 140 -11.13 -16.13 -1.58
N ASP A 141 -10.65 -14.91 -1.81
CA ASP A 141 -11.20 -13.91 -2.74
C ASP A 141 -10.52 -13.92 -4.12
N SER A 142 -9.67 -14.90 -4.39
CA SER A 142 -8.78 -14.89 -5.54
C SER A 142 -8.95 -16.13 -6.43
N ILE A 143 -8.88 -15.93 -7.74
CA ILE A 143 -8.80 -16.99 -8.74
C ILE A 143 -7.34 -17.14 -9.14
N ILE A 144 -6.79 -18.34 -9.02
CA ILE A 144 -5.40 -18.65 -9.37
C ILE A 144 -5.38 -19.50 -10.63
N VAL A 145 -4.66 -19.01 -11.63
CA VAL A 145 -4.47 -19.68 -12.92
C VAL A 145 -2.98 -19.94 -13.11
N GLY A 146 -2.65 -21.19 -13.36
CA GLY A 146 -1.30 -21.63 -13.66
C GLY A 146 -1.23 -22.21 -15.06
N VAL A 147 -0.20 -21.83 -15.82
CA VAL A 147 -0.03 -22.22 -17.23
C VAL A 147 1.45 -22.29 -17.57
N LYS A 148 1.85 -23.21 -18.45
CA LYS A 148 3.23 -23.20 -18.96
C LYS A 148 3.45 -21.94 -19.78
N ARG A 149 4.57 -21.26 -19.56
CA ARG A 149 4.91 -20.07 -20.34
C ARG A 149 4.90 -20.36 -21.84
N THR A 150 5.47 -21.50 -22.24
CA THR A 150 5.57 -21.94 -23.64
C THR A 150 4.22 -22.25 -24.31
N ASP A 151 3.15 -22.49 -23.54
CA ASP A 151 1.81 -22.61 -24.10
C ASP A 151 1.23 -21.24 -24.49
N ILE A 152 1.71 -20.16 -23.84
CA ILE A 152 1.41 -18.77 -24.22
C ILE A 152 2.39 -18.32 -25.31
N THR A 153 3.70 -18.33 -25.03
CA THR A 153 4.76 -17.82 -25.91
C THR A 153 6.13 -18.38 -25.55
N ASP A 154 7.02 -18.50 -26.54
CA ASP A 154 8.44 -18.80 -26.34
C ASP A 154 9.25 -17.57 -25.87
N LYS A 155 8.67 -16.36 -25.98
CA LYS A 155 9.29 -15.11 -25.54
C LYS A 155 9.25 -14.96 -24.01
N LEU A 156 10.08 -14.03 -23.50
CA LEU A 156 10.13 -13.68 -22.08
C LEU A 156 9.39 -12.38 -21.76
N LYS A 157 8.96 -11.65 -22.78
CA LYS A 157 8.24 -10.38 -22.64
C LYS A 157 6.88 -10.47 -23.32
N MET A 158 5.84 -10.04 -22.62
CA MET A 158 4.45 -10.09 -23.08
C MET A 158 3.65 -8.94 -22.47
N ASN A 159 2.60 -8.51 -23.17
CA ASN A 159 1.58 -7.66 -22.57
C ASN A 159 0.39 -8.53 -22.14
N VAL A 160 -0.20 -8.21 -21.00
CA VAL A 160 -1.34 -8.93 -20.45
C VAL A 160 -2.40 -7.97 -19.92
N ILE A 161 -3.66 -8.38 -20.06
CA ILE A 161 -4.76 -7.94 -19.21
C ILE A 161 -5.41 -9.19 -18.61
N ALA A 162 -6.03 -9.05 -17.44
CA ALA A 162 -6.92 -10.09 -16.92
C ALA A 162 -8.36 -9.60 -16.94
N ALA A 163 -9.31 -10.51 -17.07
CA ALA A 163 -10.71 -10.19 -17.04
C ALA A 163 -11.49 -11.24 -16.26
N VAL A 164 -12.54 -10.82 -15.57
CA VAL A 164 -13.34 -11.68 -14.68
C VAL A 164 -14.83 -11.56 -15.01
N GLY A 165 -15.60 -12.53 -14.53
CA GLY A 165 -17.05 -12.53 -14.67
C GLY A 165 -17.66 -13.88 -14.28
N SER A 166 -18.70 -14.29 -15.01
CA SER A 166 -19.34 -15.60 -14.85
C SER A 166 -19.01 -16.52 -16.04
N ASN A 167 -19.60 -17.71 -16.09
CA ASN A 167 -19.42 -18.62 -17.21
C ASN A 167 -19.85 -17.95 -18.52
N GLN A 168 -18.92 -17.77 -19.47
CA GLN A 168 -19.13 -17.13 -20.77
C GLN A 168 -19.60 -15.66 -20.73
N GLN A 169 -19.58 -15.01 -19.56
CA GLN A 169 -19.95 -13.62 -19.41
C GLN A 169 -18.79 -12.83 -18.80
N TRP A 170 -18.26 -11.89 -19.57
CA TRP A 170 -17.34 -10.87 -19.08
C TRP A 170 -18.08 -9.87 -18.17
N ASN A 171 -17.41 -9.42 -17.10
CA ASN A 171 -17.91 -8.39 -16.21
C ASN A 171 -16.94 -7.22 -16.03
N ASP A 172 -15.64 -7.51 -15.94
CA ASP A 172 -14.65 -6.53 -15.51
C ASP A 172 -13.23 -6.87 -16.01
N ASP A 173 -12.37 -5.85 -16.16
CA ASP A 173 -11.01 -5.92 -16.70
C ASP A 173 -9.96 -5.27 -15.77
N VAL A 174 -8.87 -5.97 -15.49
CA VAL A 174 -7.68 -5.39 -14.83
C VAL A 174 -6.46 -5.42 -15.78
N PRO A 175 -5.96 -4.26 -16.24
CA PRO A 175 -6.53 -2.91 -16.09
C PRO A 175 -7.66 -2.64 -17.09
N ASN A 176 -8.54 -1.71 -16.72
CA ASN A 176 -9.62 -1.20 -17.57
C ASN A 176 -9.17 -0.48 -18.86
N ALA A 177 -7.92 -0.04 -18.93
CA ALA A 177 -7.32 0.55 -20.13
C ALA A 177 -5.82 0.24 -20.24
N GLY A 178 -5.33 0.09 -21.48
CA GLY A 178 -3.93 -0.19 -21.76
C GLY A 178 -3.57 -1.65 -21.52
N SER A 179 -2.35 -1.93 -21.06
CA SER A 179 -1.93 -3.28 -20.72
C SER A 179 -0.79 -3.28 -19.72
N ILE A 180 -0.57 -4.43 -19.10
CA ILE A 180 0.53 -4.67 -18.19
C ILE A 180 1.65 -5.36 -18.94
N ILE A 181 2.88 -4.85 -18.83
CA ILE A 181 4.07 -5.52 -19.38
C ILE A 181 4.59 -6.50 -18.32
N ILE A 182 4.70 -7.77 -18.68
CA ILE A 182 5.47 -8.77 -17.93
C ILE A 182 6.77 -9.02 -18.69
N ASP A 183 7.90 -8.76 -18.04
CA ASP A 183 9.23 -9.06 -18.56
C ASP A 183 9.93 -10.03 -17.60
N LEU A 184 9.95 -11.30 -17.98
CA LEU A 184 10.53 -12.39 -17.19
C LEU A 184 12.06 -12.42 -17.24
N SER A 185 12.66 -11.62 -18.13
CA SER A 185 14.11 -11.43 -18.23
C SER A 185 14.61 -10.26 -17.38
N ALA A 186 13.71 -9.36 -16.98
CA ALA A 186 14.05 -8.22 -16.16
C ALA A 186 14.63 -8.65 -14.81
N GLU A 187 15.67 -7.96 -14.38
CA GLU A 187 16.18 -8.11 -13.03
C GLU A 187 15.13 -7.65 -12.02
N ARG A 188 15.05 -8.32 -10.88
CA ARG A 188 14.21 -7.89 -9.76
C ARG A 188 14.64 -6.46 -9.37
N PRO A 189 13.74 -5.47 -9.43
CA PRO A 189 14.14 -4.09 -9.22
C PRO A 189 14.53 -3.88 -7.74
N LYS A 190 15.49 -2.98 -7.50
CA LYS A 190 15.86 -2.59 -6.12
C LYS A 190 14.86 -1.63 -5.49
N GLN A 191 14.08 -0.93 -6.31
CA GLN A 191 13.16 0.15 -5.95
C GLN A 191 11.87 0.02 -6.78
N GLY A 192 10.76 0.57 -6.30
CA GLY A 192 9.44 0.38 -6.92
C GLY A 192 8.97 -1.08 -6.91
N LEU A 193 9.46 -1.87 -5.95
CA LEU A 193 9.09 -3.27 -5.79
C LEU A 193 7.58 -3.41 -5.64
N ARG A 194 7.01 -4.53 -6.11
CA ARG A 194 5.57 -4.76 -6.01
C ARG A 194 5.22 -6.14 -5.46
N GLU A 195 6.05 -6.66 -4.57
CA GLU A 195 5.86 -8.00 -4.04
C GLU A 195 4.98 -8.01 -2.78
N ILE A 196 4.04 -8.94 -2.76
CA ILE A 196 3.22 -9.29 -1.58
C ILE A 196 3.46 -10.74 -1.20
N ASP A 197 3.43 -11.02 0.09
CA ASP A 197 3.42 -12.39 0.63
C ASP A 197 2.06 -12.65 1.28
N VAL A 198 1.23 -13.44 0.60
CA VAL A 198 -0.15 -13.71 1.04
C VAL A 198 -0.24 -14.62 2.26
N SER A 199 0.89 -15.14 2.76
CA SER A 199 0.96 -15.83 4.04
C SER A 199 1.06 -14.89 5.25
N ARG A 200 1.19 -13.58 5.02
CA ARG A 200 1.32 -12.55 6.07
C ARG A 200 0.01 -11.80 6.31
N ASN A 201 -0.10 -11.18 7.48
CA ASN A 201 -1.11 -10.15 7.74
C ASN A 201 -0.50 -9.02 8.57
N ASN A 202 -0.09 -7.94 7.92
CA ASN A 202 0.49 -6.76 8.59
C ASN A 202 -0.55 -5.94 9.37
N LEU A 203 -1.83 -6.32 9.31
CA LEU A 203 -2.92 -5.72 10.08
C LEU A 203 -3.28 -6.56 11.32
N GLU A 204 -2.40 -7.49 11.71
CA GLU A 204 -2.49 -8.23 12.95
C GLU A 204 -1.18 -8.06 13.73
N LEU A 205 -1.30 -7.73 15.01
CA LEU A 205 -0.14 -7.71 15.90
C LEU A 205 0.19 -9.15 16.32
N PRO A 206 1.48 -9.47 16.56
CA PRO A 206 1.86 -10.75 17.16
C PRO A 206 1.08 -11.02 18.45
N ALA A 207 0.70 -12.28 18.69
CA ALA A 207 -0.16 -12.65 19.82
C ALA A 207 0.45 -12.30 21.20
N ASP A 208 1.78 -12.21 21.28
CA ASP A 208 2.54 -11.84 22.47
C ASP A 208 2.88 -10.34 22.56
N TYR A 209 2.48 -9.54 21.57
CA TYR A 209 2.76 -8.11 21.54
C TYR A 209 1.96 -7.36 22.61
N LYS A 210 2.65 -6.54 23.41
CA LYS A 210 2.04 -5.73 24.47
C LYS A 210 1.75 -4.33 23.96
N THR A 211 0.47 -4.03 23.77
CA THR A 211 0.02 -2.71 23.32
C THR A 211 0.01 -1.68 24.44
N LEU A 212 0.17 -0.40 24.10
CA LEU A 212 -0.14 0.73 24.98
C LEU A 212 -1.66 0.85 25.14
N ALA A 213 -2.14 0.79 26.38
CA ALA A 213 -3.56 0.93 26.69
C ALA A 213 -4.09 2.34 26.33
N ASP A 214 -5.38 2.41 26.00
CA ASP A 214 -5.98 3.64 25.49
C ASP A 214 -6.06 4.79 26.50
N ASP A 215 -6.03 4.49 27.80
CA ASP A 215 -6.00 5.46 28.89
C ASP A 215 -4.59 5.93 29.27
N LYS A 216 -3.54 5.32 28.69
CA LYS A 216 -2.16 5.69 28.95
C LYS A 216 -1.67 6.77 27.99
N PRO A 217 -0.97 7.80 28.50
CA PRO A 217 -0.36 8.80 27.64
C PRO A 217 0.78 8.17 26.82
N PRO A 218 1.10 8.76 25.65
CA PRO A 218 2.29 8.40 24.90
C PRO A 218 3.55 8.73 25.71
N LEU A 219 4.71 8.35 25.18
CA LEU A 219 5.99 8.78 25.75
C LEU A 219 6.12 10.30 25.59
N ILE A 220 6.23 11.01 26.72
CA ILE A 220 6.38 12.47 26.75
C ILE A 220 7.63 12.85 27.53
N VAL A 221 8.56 13.54 26.86
CA VAL A 221 9.80 14.04 27.47
C VAL A 221 9.76 15.57 27.53
N LYS A 222 9.94 16.12 28.73
CA LYS A 222 10.01 17.58 28.94
C LYS A 222 11.46 18.06 28.90
N LYS A 223 11.73 19.16 28.20
CA LYS A 223 13.06 19.80 28.12
C LYS A 223 12.92 21.33 28.12
N GLY A 224 14.02 22.02 28.41
CA GLY A 224 14.07 23.48 28.41
C GLY A 224 13.32 24.15 29.55
N ARG A 225 13.49 25.47 29.63
CA ARG A 225 13.04 26.31 30.75
C ARG A 225 12.42 27.64 30.32
N GLY A 226 12.17 27.81 29.02
CA GLY A 226 11.54 29.02 28.47
C GLY A 226 10.07 29.17 28.86
N ARG A 227 9.48 30.33 28.52
CA ARG A 227 8.06 30.63 28.80
C ARG A 227 7.13 30.11 27.71
N GLN A 228 7.54 30.20 26.44
CA GLN A 228 6.75 29.73 25.32
C GLN A 228 6.87 28.20 25.20
N ALA A 229 5.72 27.52 25.14
CA ALA A 229 5.65 26.07 25.02
C ALA A 229 5.64 25.62 23.56
N LEU A 230 6.49 24.64 23.24
CA LEU A 230 6.53 23.95 21.95
C LEU A 230 6.26 22.46 22.20
N ILE A 231 5.38 21.88 21.39
CA ILE A 231 5.11 20.43 21.37
C ILE A 231 5.81 19.88 20.14
N LEU A 232 6.77 18.97 20.31
CA LEU A 232 7.56 18.38 19.24
C LEU A 232 7.08 16.94 19.01
N VAL A 233 6.62 16.62 17.80
CA VAL A 233 6.02 15.32 17.47
C VAL A 233 6.78 14.66 16.31
N PRO A 234 7.65 13.66 16.57
CA PRO A 234 8.31 12.92 15.50
C PRO A 234 7.30 12.03 14.77
N GLY A 235 7.51 11.81 13.47
CA GLY A 235 6.71 10.91 12.64
C GLY A 235 7.42 9.60 12.31
N LEU A 236 6.90 8.91 11.29
CA LEU A 236 7.53 7.75 10.69
C LEU A 236 9.00 8.05 10.40
N TYR A 237 9.85 7.06 10.66
CA TYR A 237 11.30 7.17 10.44
C TYR A 237 11.99 8.26 11.27
N SER A 238 11.33 8.76 12.31
CA SER A 238 11.85 9.83 13.16
C SER A 238 11.71 9.43 14.63
N GLY A 239 12.48 10.08 15.51
CA GLY A 239 12.50 9.76 16.93
C GLY A 239 12.66 11.02 17.79
N ALA A 240 12.65 10.83 19.11
CA ALA A 240 12.85 11.95 20.04
C ALA A 240 14.19 12.69 19.81
N ASN A 241 15.18 11.98 19.25
CA ASN A 241 16.49 12.52 18.94
C ASN A 241 16.52 13.39 17.66
N SER A 242 15.50 13.32 16.79
CA SER A 242 15.41 14.18 15.60
C SER A 242 15.44 15.68 15.97
N PHE A 243 14.91 16.02 17.14
CA PHE A 243 14.87 17.39 17.65
C PHE A 243 16.04 17.75 18.58
N ALA A 244 17.03 16.88 18.77
CA ALA A 244 18.01 17.03 19.84
C ALA A 244 18.82 18.34 19.76
N GLY A 245 19.34 18.71 18.59
CA GLY A 245 20.09 19.95 18.45
C GLY A 245 19.19 21.18 18.44
N PHE A 246 17.98 21.11 17.88
CA PHE A 246 16.99 22.20 18.01
C PHE A 246 16.70 22.51 19.48
N ILE A 247 16.47 21.47 20.29
CA ILE A 247 16.29 21.61 21.74
C ILE A 247 17.56 22.19 22.38
N ALA A 248 18.74 21.66 22.08
CA ALA A 248 20.00 22.12 22.67
C ALA A 248 20.26 23.60 22.42
N ARG A 249 19.97 24.08 21.20
CA ARG A 249 20.14 25.48 20.77
C ARG A 249 19.09 26.42 21.37
N ASN A 250 17.90 25.94 21.71
CA ASN A 250 16.75 26.79 22.07
C ASN A 250 16.14 26.54 23.46
N GLN A 251 16.70 25.63 24.27
CA GLN A 251 16.18 25.26 25.60
C GLN A 251 16.13 26.40 26.63
N SER A 252 16.87 27.49 26.43
CA SER A 252 16.74 28.70 27.26
C SER A 252 15.51 29.55 26.88
N ARG A 253 15.07 29.47 25.62
CA ARG A 253 14.00 30.28 25.04
C ARG A 253 12.63 29.61 25.15
N TYR A 254 12.61 28.28 25.01
CA TYR A 254 11.39 27.49 24.94
C TYR A 254 11.30 26.43 26.03
N LYS A 255 10.07 26.02 26.32
CA LYS A 255 9.75 24.80 27.07
C LYS A 255 9.24 23.77 26.08
N PHE A 256 9.94 22.66 25.97
CA PHE A 256 9.65 21.60 25.00
C PHE A 256 8.92 20.44 25.64
N TYR A 257 7.95 19.92 24.91
CA TYR A 257 7.28 18.66 25.17
C TYR A 257 7.43 17.77 23.94
N VAL A 258 8.37 16.82 24.00
CA VAL A 258 8.56 15.84 22.93
C VAL A 258 7.56 14.71 23.14
N VAL A 259 6.59 14.57 22.23
CA VAL A 259 5.50 13.60 22.29
C VAL A 259 5.73 12.56 21.20
N THR A 260 6.29 11.40 21.55
CA THR A 260 6.53 10.32 20.58
C THR A 260 5.24 9.53 20.37
N PRO A 261 4.65 9.50 19.15
CA PRO A 261 3.43 8.75 18.90
C PRO A 261 3.59 7.26 19.22
N PRO A 262 2.57 6.60 19.81
CA PRO A 262 2.62 5.16 20.08
C PRO A 262 2.89 4.34 18.81
N GLY A 263 3.80 3.38 18.89
CA GLY A 263 4.20 2.53 17.75
C GLY A 263 5.32 3.11 16.89
N ILE A 264 5.76 4.34 17.19
CA ILE A 264 6.90 4.98 16.54
C ILE A 264 8.14 4.89 17.43
N ASN A 265 9.31 4.73 16.80
CA ASN A 265 10.63 4.75 17.43
C ASN A 265 10.74 3.83 18.67
N GLY A 266 10.27 2.59 18.55
CA GLY A 266 10.33 1.57 19.60
C GLY A 266 9.35 1.75 20.75
N THR A 267 8.47 2.76 20.71
CA THR A 267 7.37 2.87 21.69
C THR A 267 6.31 1.80 21.44
N PRO A 268 5.64 1.29 22.48
CA PRO A 268 4.55 0.33 22.30
C PRO A 268 3.41 0.97 21.48
N ALA A 269 2.95 0.27 20.46
CA ALA A 269 1.81 0.67 19.63
C ALA A 269 0.50 0.57 20.41
N ARG A 270 -0.50 1.38 20.02
CA ARG A 270 -1.88 1.15 20.46
C ARG A 270 -2.42 -0.12 19.79
N SER A 271 -3.49 -0.69 20.35
CA SER A 271 -4.16 -1.83 19.73
C SER A 271 -4.64 -1.50 18.31
N MET A 272 -4.68 -2.51 17.45
CA MET A 272 -5.34 -2.41 16.16
C MET A 272 -6.80 -1.97 16.38
N PRO A 273 -7.36 -1.14 15.47
CA PRO A 273 -8.80 -0.93 15.41
C PRO A 273 -9.54 -2.26 15.27
N ALA A 274 -10.85 -2.25 15.52
CA ALA A 274 -11.68 -3.43 15.30
C ALA A 274 -11.55 -3.90 13.83
N GLU A 275 -11.69 -5.20 13.61
CA GLU A 275 -11.66 -5.74 12.25
C GLU A 275 -12.72 -5.01 11.39
N ARG A 276 -12.32 -4.55 10.21
CA ARG A 276 -13.14 -3.79 9.25
C ARG A 276 -13.49 -2.35 9.67
N SER A 277 -12.88 -1.80 10.71
CA SER A 277 -12.86 -0.35 10.91
C SER A 277 -12.27 0.33 9.67
N SER A 278 -12.83 1.49 9.31
CA SER A 278 -12.35 2.28 8.19
C SER A 278 -11.04 3.00 8.57
N PHE A 279 -10.04 2.96 7.69
CA PHE A 279 -8.84 3.79 7.83
C PHE A 279 -9.18 5.28 7.65
N GLY A 280 -10.29 5.61 6.99
CA GLY A 280 -10.84 6.96 6.90
C GLY A 280 -11.23 7.58 8.25
N GLU A 281 -11.48 6.75 9.28
CA GLU A 281 -11.74 7.21 10.65
C GLU A 281 -10.46 7.72 11.33
N MET A 282 -9.28 7.42 10.77
CA MET A 282 -7.97 7.83 11.27
C MET A 282 -7.78 7.49 12.75
N THR A 283 -8.24 6.31 13.17
CA THR A 283 -8.36 5.92 14.59
C THR A 283 -7.11 6.24 15.43
N TRP A 284 -5.91 5.88 14.96
CA TRP A 284 -4.67 6.16 15.70
C TRP A 284 -4.32 7.64 15.74
N THR A 285 -4.54 8.37 14.65
CA THR A 285 -4.34 9.82 14.58
C THR A 285 -5.27 10.54 15.54
N ARG A 286 -6.56 10.18 15.59
CA ARG A 286 -7.54 10.73 16.54
C ARG A 286 -7.16 10.48 18.00
N ARG A 287 -6.55 9.32 18.29
CA ARG A 287 -6.00 9.06 19.64
C ARG A 287 -4.80 9.95 19.95
N LEU A 288 -3.90 10.18 18.99
CA LEU A 288 -2.78 11.11 19.16
C LEU A 288 -3.27 12.55 19.37
N GLU A 289 -4.30 13.00 18.64
CA GLU A 289 -4.92 14.32 18.82
C GLU A 289 -5.42 14.49 20.26
N ARG A 290 -6.18 13.51 20.77
CA ARG A 290 -6.64 13.47 22.16
C ARG A 290 -5.46 13.52 23.14
N ASP A 291 -4.42 12.73 22.93
CA ASP A 291 -3.26 12.70 23.83
C ASP A 291 -2.54 14.06 23.91
N ILE A 292 -2.47 14.79 22.79
CA ILE A 292 -1.90 16.14 22.74
C ILE A 292 -2.81 17.13 23.49
N LEU A 293 -4.13 17.06 23.31
CA LEU A 293 -5.08 17.90 24.05
C LEU A 293 -5.03 17.63 25.56
N ASP A 294 -4.91 16.37 25.98
CA ASP A 294 -4.76 15.98 27.38
C ASP A 294 -3.45 16.52 27.97
N LEU A 295 -2.37 16.50 27.19
CA LEU A 295 -1.10 17.14 27.57
C LEU A 295 -1.30 18.65 27.77
N ILE A 296 -1.95 19.34 26.82
CA ILE A 296 -2.22 20.78 26.89
C ILE A 296 -3.00 21.11 28.16
N ALA A 297 -4.07 20.36 28.45
CA ALA A 297 -4.89 20.55 29.63
C ALA A 297 -4.11 20.28 30.93
N ARG A 298 -3.44 19.13 31.02
CA ARG A 298 -2.68 18.71 32.21
C ARG A 298 -1.56 19.68 32.57
N GLU A 299 -0.87 20.20 31.56
CA GLU A 299 0.26 21.12 31.73
C GLU A 299 -0.16 22.59 31.71
N LYS A 300 -1.45 22.87 31.49
CA LYS A 300 -2.04 24.21 31.39
C LYS A 300 -1.31 25.07 30.35
N LEU A 301 -1.03 24.49 29.18
CA LEU A 301 -0.32 25.20 28.11
C LEU A 301 -1.26 26.22 27.47
N SER A 302 -0.80 27.46 27.35
CA SER A 302 -1.51 28.50 26.63
C SER A 302 -0.97 28.57 25.21
N LYS A 303 -1.81 28.24 24.23
CA LYS A 303 -1.51 28.30 22.78
C LYS A 303 -0.11 27.78 22.42
N PRO A 304 0.24 26.53 22.77
CA PRO A 304 1.50 25.96 22.33
C PRO A 304 1.57 25.89 20.81
N ILE A 305 2.79 25.95 20.28
CA ILE A 305 3.07 25.72 18.86
C ILE A 305 3.47 24.26 18.71
N ILE A 306 2.86 23.56 17.75
CA ILE A 306 3.20 22.17 17.43
C ILE A 306 4.21 22.17 16.29
N VAL A 307 5.34 21.51 16.49
CA VAL A 307 6.34 21.23 15.44
C VAL A 307 6.34 19.74 15.21
N THR A 308 6.20 19.31 13.97
CA THR A 308 6.09 17.89 13.66
C THR A 308 6.79 17.52 12.37
N GLU A 309 7.30 16.29 12.35
CA GLU A 309 7.92 15.67 11.19
C GLU A 309 6.99 14.58 10.67
N ARG A 310 6.67 14.57 9.36
CA ARG A 310 5.99 13.44 8.67
C ARG A 310 4.68 12.98 9.33
N GLU A 311 4.08 11.93 8.79
CA GLU A 311 2.90 11.26 9.34
C GLU A 311 3.30 10.31 10.48
N PRO A 312 2.43 10.00 11.46
CA PRO A 312 1.08 10.55 11.63
C PRO A 312 1.06 11.93 12.33
N GLY A 313 2.19 12.41 12.85
CA GLY A 313 2.25 13.65 13.64
C GLY A 313 1.74 14.89 12.89
N SER A 314 2.12 15.00 11.61
CA SER A 314 1.69 16.09 10.73
C SER A 314 0.18 16.12 10.53
N GLN A 315 -0.45 14.96 10.27
CA GLN A 315 -1.89 14.89 10.11
C GLN A 315 -2.61 15.31 11.40
N ALA A 316 -2.17 14.79 12.55
CA ALA A 316 -2.77 15.16 13.85
C ALA A 316 -2.62 16.66 14.14
N ALA A 317 -1.47 17.27 13.84
CA ALA A 317 -1.23 18.69 14.07
C ALA A 317 -2.13 19.58 13.19
N ILE A 318 -2.31 19.21 11.92
CA ILE A 318 -3.22 19.91 10.99
C ILE A 318 -4.66 19.85 11.51
N GLU A 319 -5.15 18.65 11.84
CA GLU A 319 -6.51 18.43 12.35
C GLU A 319 -6.76 19.22 13.65
N LEU A 320 -5.81 19.19 14.59
CA LEU A 320 -5.90 19.95 15.84
C LEU A 320 -5.96 21.46 15.62
N ALA A 321 -5.14 22.00 14.72
CA ALA A 321 -5.13 23.43 14.46
C ALA A 321 -6.44 23.91 13.81
N ILE A 322 -7.05 23.07 12.96
CA ILE A 322 -8.36 23.34 12.35
C ILE A 322 -9.48 23.24 13.39
N ALA A 323 -9.50 22.18 14.20
CA ALA A 323 -10.59 21.89 15.13
C ALA A 323 -10.51 22.69 16.45
N HIS A 324 -9.31 23.11 16.86
CA HIS A 324 -9.06 23.80 18.12
C HIS A 324 -8.17 25.04 17.97
N PRO A 325 -8.54 26.01 17.10
CA PRO A 325 -7.75 27.23 16.86
C PRO A 325 -7.64 28.12 18.10
N ASP A 326 -8.51 27.95 19.09
CA ASP A 326 -8.46 28.61 20.39
C ASP A 326 -7.34 28.04 21.30
N LYS A 327 -6.97 26.77 21.11
CA LYS A 327 -5.99 26.05 21.94
C LYS A 327 -4.62 25.96 21.30
N ILE A 328 -4.50 26.02 19.97
CA ILE A 328 -3.24 25.84 19.25
C ILE A 328 -2.72 27.19 18.75
N GLY A 329 -1.47 27.52 19.07
CA GLY A 329 -0.85 28.80 18.68
C GLY A 329 -0.24 28.81 17.28
N GLY A 330 -0.06 27.64 16.68
CA GLY A 330 0.49 27.48 15.34
C GLY A 330 1.00 26.06 15.11
N VAL A 331 1.26 25.73 13.83
CA VAL A 331 1.80 24.43 13.41
C VAL A 331 2.96 24.66 12.46
N VAL A 332 4.06 23.94 12.68
CA VAL A 332 5.19 23.84 11.75
C VAL A 332 5.32 22.40 11.28
N LEU A 333 5.28 22.22 9.97
CA LEU A 333 5.31 20.93 9.29
C LEU A 333 6.66 20.74 8.61
N ALA A 334 7.38 19.68 8.98
CA ALA A 334 8.66 19.31 8.40
C ALA A 334 8.54 17.97 7.64
N ALA A 335 9.00 17.96 6.39
CA ALA A 335 9.01 16.76 5.53
C ALA A 335 7.64 16.04 5.42
N THR A 336 6.55 16.80 5.42
CA THR A 336 5.17 16.30 5.37
C THR A 336 4.66 16.15 3.93
N ASN A 337 3.94 15.06 3.64
CA ASN A 337 3.30 14.85 2.34
C ASN A 337 1.84 15.29 2.38
N LEU A 338 1.58 16.56 2.06
CA LEU A 338 0.27 17.19 2.30
C LEU A 338 -0.87 16.74 1.37
N THR A 339 -0.59 16.46 0.09
CA THR A 339 -1.62 16.05 -0.86
C THR A 339 -1.06 15.23 -2.01
N GLN A 340 -1.66 14.06 -2.26
CA GLN A 340 -1.44 13.29 -3.48
C GLN A 340 -2.72 13.30 -4.32
N PHE A 341 -2.56 13.45 -5.64
CA PHE A 341 -3.66 13.31 -6.58
C PHE A 341 -4.06 11.84 -6.68
N PHE A 342 -5.35 11.57 -6.52
CA PHE A 342 -5.97 10.29 -6.82
C PHE A 342 -7.06 10.57 -7.83
N ALA A 343 -7.04 9.86 -8.95
CA ALA A 343 -8.12 9.94 -9.92
C ALA A 343 -9.35 9.20 -9.40
N SER A 344 -10.54 9.76 -9.63
CA SER A 344 -11.80 9.07 -9.36
C SER A 344 -11.84 7.77 -10.16
N PRO A 345 -12.22 6.66 -9.53
CA PRO A 345 -12.36 5.39 -10.25
C PRO A 345 -13.51 5.42 -11.28
N LYS A 346 -14.48 6.31 -11.10
CA LYS A 346 -15.61 6.48 -12.02
C LYS A 346 -15.26 7.29 -13.27
N ASP A 347 -14.07 7.90 -13.31
CA ASP A 347 -13.60 8.64 -14.48
C ASP A 347 -12.56 7.81 -15.25
N PRO A 348 -12.96 7.19 -16.39
CA PRO A 348 -12.05 6.40 -17.21
C PRO A 348 -10.92 7.22 -17.83
N THR A 349 -11.04 8.55 -17.88
CA THR A 349 -9.95 9.43 -18.35
C THR A 349 -8.89 9.67 -17.29
N ARG A 350 -9.17 9.33 -16.02
CA ARG A 350 -8.30 9.47 -14.85
C ARG A 350 -7.88 10.92 -14.56
N LYS A 351 -8.68 11.91 -15.00
CA LYS A 351 -8.37 13.35 -14.84
C LYS A 351 -9.14 14.01 -13.69
N THR A 352 -10.28 13.45 -13.32
CA THR A 352 -11.12 13.96 -12.24
C THR A 352 -10.55 13.52 -10.89
N PRO A 353 -10.33 14.42 -9.93
CA PRO A 353 -9.92 14.04 -8.57
C PRO A 353 -10.98 13.16 -7.88
N ALA A 354 -10.54 12.12 -7.18
CA ALA A 354 -11.39 11.30 -6.32
C ALA A 354 -11.95 12.12 -5.16
N THR A 355 -13.25 11.93 -4.88
CA THR A 355 -13.92 12.45 -3.69
C THR A 355 -13.33 11.84 -2.42
N LEU A 356 -13.63 12.42 -1.25
CA LEU A 356 -13.21 11.85 0.04
C LEU A 356 -13.68 10.40 0.21
N GLN A 357 -14.97 10.13 -0.08
CA GLN A 357 -15.52 8.79 0.06
C GLN A 357 -14.85 7.78 -0.88
N GLU A 358 -14.55 8.18 -2.11
CA GLU A 358 -13.81 7.33 -3.06
C GLU A 358 -12.40 7.04 -2.57
N ARG A 359 -11.70 8.04 -2.00
CA ARG A 359 -10.38 7.83 -1.40
C ARG A 359 -10.44 6.88 -0.21
N VAL A 360 -11.44 7.01 0.66
CA VAL A 360 -11.65 6.10 1.79
C VAL A 360 -11.87 4.68 1.28
N SER A 361 -12.75 4.46 0.30
CA SER A 361 -12.97 3.13 -0.28
C SER A 361 -11.71 2.55 -0.95
N LEU A 362 -10.95 3.36 -1.70
CA LEU A 362 -9.67 2.94 -2.29
C LEU A 362 -8.67 2.48 -1.24
N VAL A 363 -8.59 3.19 -0.11
CA VAL A 363 -7.70 2.82 1.00
C VAL A 363 -8.22 1.59 1.74
N ASP A 364 -9.48 1.55 2.13
CA ASP A 364 -10.02 0.47 2.96
C ASP A 364 -10.03 -0.87 2.22
N GLU A 365 -10.54 -0.86 0.99
CA GLU A 365 -10.90 -2.07 0.27
C GLU A 365 -9.85 -2.48 -0.74
N GLY A 366 -9.11 -1.51 -1.29
CA GLY A 366 -7.98 -1.73 -2.18
C GLY A 366 -6.68 -1.86 -1.39
N TRP A 367 -6.10 -0.73 -1.00
CA TRP A 367 -4.74 -0.71 -0.44
C TRP A 367 -4.62 -1.45 0.89
N GLY A 368 -5.48 -1.17 1.86
CA GLY A 368 -5.49 -1.80 3.18
C GLY A 368 -5.70 -3.30 3.07
N ALA A 369 -6.80 -3.71 2.43
CA ALA A 369 -7.18 -5.13 2.35
C ALA A 369 -6.33 -5.97 1.39
N LYS A 370 -5.86 -5.42 0.26
CA LYS A 370 -5.18 -6.20 -0.80
C LYS A 370 -3.67 -5.97 -0.88
N TRP A 371 -3.17 -4.84 -0.41
CA TRP A 371 -1.77 -4.46 -0.54
C TRP A 371 -1.04 -4.42 0.79
N PHE A 372 -1.34 -3.45 1.65
CA PHE A 372 -0.66 -3.24 2.92
C PHE A 372 -0.81 -4.42 3.88
N ARG A 373 -1.92 -5.17 3.81
CA ARG A 373 -2.08 -6.45 4.51
C ARG A 373 -0.94 -7.43 4.22
N TYR A 374 -0.43 -7.47 3.00
CA TYR A 374 0.47 -8.51 2.50
C TYR A 374 1.85 -8.01 2.07
N VAL A 375 2.08 -6.69 2.08
CA VAL A 375 3.35 -6.10 1.61
C VAL A 375 4.55 -6.68 2.37
N THR A 376 5.59 -7.06 1.63
CA THR A 376 6.83 -7.57 2.23
C THR A 376 7.66 -6.41 2.79
N PRO A 377 8.56 -6.66 3.77
CA PRO A 377 9.49 -5.64 4.25
C PRO A 377 10.35 -5.03 3.12
N GLU A 378 10.80 -5.87 2.18
CA GLU A 378 11.59 -5.41 1.02
C GLU A 378 10.78 -4.50 0.11
N THR A 379 9.51 -4.85 -0.13
CA THR A 379 8.61 -3.99 -0.91
C THR A 379 8.32 -2.68 -0.19
N TRP A 380 8.09 -2.71 1.12
CA TRP A 380 7.90 -1.50 1.92
C TRP A 380 9.10 -0.56 1.80
N ASN A 381 10.30 -1.08 2.07
CA ASN A 381 11.54 -0.30 2.02
C ASN A 381 11.87 0.19 0.60
N GLY A 382 11.68 -0.67 -0.41
CA GLY A 382 11.92 -0.34 -1.82
C GLY A 382 10.90 0.62 -2.42
N ASN A 383 9.87 1.06 -1.68
CA ASN A 383 8.94 2.10 -2.12
C ASN A 383 8.94 3.32 -1.19
N ASP A 384 9.93 3.40 -0.30
CA ASP A 384 10.08 4.53 0.59
C ASP A 384 10.67 5.76 -0.11
N MET A 385 10.85 6.84 0.64
CA MET A 385 11.37 8.09 0.11
C MET A 385 12.75 7.93 -0.50
N ARG A 386 12.90 8.50 -1.69
CA ARG A 386 14.17 8.49 -2.42
C ARG A 386 15.13 9.55 -1.86
N PRO A 387 16.44 9.37 -1.99
CA PRO A 387 17.45 10.38 -1.69
C PRO A 387 17.08 11.79 -2.22
N GLU A 388 16.55 11.87 -3.44
CA GLU A 388 16.22 13.14 -4.10
C GLU A 388 14.98 13.82 -3.50
N MET A 389 14.15 13.08 -2.76
CA MET A 389 13.03 13.62 -1.98
C MET A 389 13.50 14.19 -0.63
N LEU A 390 14.67 13.78 -0.16
CA LEU A 390 15.26 14.24 1.11
C LEU A 390 16.09 15.52 0.92
N SER A 391 16.74 15.68 -0.24
CA SER A 391 17.51 16.87 -0.57
C SER A 391 17.65 17.07 -2.08
N GLY A 392 17.67 18.33 -2.51
CA GLY A 392 18.12 18.68 -3.87
C GLY A 392 19.63 18.51 -4.08
N ASP A 393 20.40 18.32 -3.02
CA ASP A 393 21.81 17.95 -3.05
C ASP A 393 21.94 16.42 -2.99
N SER A 394 22.44 15.81 -4.06
CA SER A 394 22.46 14.35 -4.21
C SER A 394 23.31 13.65 -3.15
N SER A 395 24.44 14.23 -2.75
CA SER A 395 25.30 13.63 -1.73
C SER A 395 24.61 13.64 -0.37
N ARG A 396 23.97 14.77 0.00
CA ARG A 396 23.24 14.88 1.26
C ARG A 396 21.99 14.02 1.28
N GLY A 397 21.25 13.97 0.16
CA GLY A 397 20.11 13.08 0.02
C GLY A 397 20.50 11.61 0.18
N GLN A 398 21.63 11.20 -0.42
CA GLN A 398 22.13 9.83 -0.35
C GLN A 398 22.57 9.45 1.07
N THR A 399 23.28 10.35 1.78
CA THR A 399 23.64 10.14 3.18
C THR A 399 22.40 10.00 4.06
N ALA A 400 21.43 10.91 3.95
CA ALA A 400 20.19 10.83 4.71
C ALA A 400 19.39 9.55 4.41
N SER A 401 19.34 9.13 3.14
CA SER A 401 18.68 7.87 2.75
C SER A 401 19.40 6.65 3.33
N GLN A 402 20.72 6.62 3.34
CA GLN A 402 21.50 5.52 3.92
C GLN A 402 21.36 5.48 5.45
N GLU A 403 21.27 6.62 6.11
CA GLU A 403 20.95 6.71 7.54
C GLU A 403 19.56 6.13 7.82
N ILE A 404 18.57 6.42 6.96
CA ILE A 404 17.22 5.86 7.07
C ILE A 404 17.21 4.34 6.83
N GLU A 405 17.84 3.85 5.75
CA GLU A 405 17.83 2.43 5.37
C GLU A 405 18.62 1.53 6.34
N ASN A 406 19.77 1.99 6.84
CA ASN A 406 20.61 1.22 7.76
C ASN A 406 20.05 1.20 9.20
N ALA A 407 19.13 2.10 9.51
CA ALA A 407 18.52 2.20 10.82
C ALA A 407 17.24 1.34 10.88
N ARG A 408 17.38 0.08 11.34
CA ARG A 408 16.21 -0.75 11.75
C ARG A 408 15.37 -0.13 12.89
N LEU A 409 15.75 1.03 13.41
CA LEU A 409 15.08 1.89 14.39
C LEU A 409 15.69 3.29 14.23
N LEU A 410 14.92 4.30 13.83
CA LEU A 410 15.48 5.61 13.48
C LEU A 410 15.71 6.58 14.64
N VAL A 411 16.92 7.12 14.64
CA VAL A 411 17.26 8.48 15.03
C VAL A 411 17.61 9.20 13.72
N LEU A 412 16.81 10.17 13.25
CA LEU A 412 17.37 11.18 12.35
C LEU A 412 18.31 12.02 13.21
N GLU A 413 19.59 12.14 12.84
CA GLU A 413 20.51 12.98 13.59
C GLU A 413 20.32 14.45 13.20
N ASP A 414 19.73 15.19 14.13
CA ASP A 414 19.65 16.64 14.22
C ASP A 414 19.09 17.41 13.02
N GLN A 415 17.97 18.08 13.25
CA GLN A 415 17.42 19.07 12.34
C GLN A 415 18.46 20.14 11.92
N PRO A 416 18.58 20.48 10.62
CA PRO A 416 19.53 21.49 10.16
C PRO A 416 19.27 22.87 10.79
N LYS A 417 20.34 23.60 11.11
CA LYS A 417 20.26 24.95 11.72
C LYS A 417 19.36 25.92 10.95
N LEU A 418 19.34 25.90 9.61
CA LEU A 418 18.43 26.76 8.84
C LEU A 418 16.95 26.47 9.13
N ALA A 419 16.59 25.21 9.35
CA ALA A 419 15.23 24.83 9.67
C ALA A 419 14.87 25.28 11.10
N ASP A 420 15.82 25.23 12.04
CA ASP A 420 15.65 25.80 13.38
C ASP A 420 15.40 27.30 13.37
N ASP A 421 16.17 28.03 12.55
CA ASP A 421 16.06 29.48 12.41
C ASP A 421 14.67 29.85 11.83
N ALA A 422 14.18 29.07 10.85
CA ALA A 422 12.84 29.23 10.30
C ALA A 422 11.73 28.92 11.33
N ILE A 423 11.85 27.83 12.10
CA ILE A 423 10.91 27.52 13.19
C ILE A 423 10.90 28.66 14.21
N THR A 424 12.08 29.14 14.59
CA THR A 424 12.23 30.21 15.57
C THR A 424 11.55 31.49 15.11
N LEU A 425 11.79 31.88 13.84
CA LEU A 425 11.15 33.05 13.24
C LEU A 425 9.62 32.91 13.22
N PHE A 426 9.11 31.74 12.81
CA PHE A 426 7.67 31.48 12.82
C PHE A 426 7.09 31.57 14.24
N VAL A 427 7.77 30.97 15.23
CA VAL A 427 7.33 31.00 16.63
C VAL A 427 7.25 32.44 17.15
N GLU A 428 8.25 33.26 16.86
CA GLU A 428 8.25 34.67 17.25
C GLU A 428 7.08 35.43 16.61
N GLN A 429 6.82 35.23 15.32
CA GLN A 429 5.71 35.88 14.61
C GLN A 429 4.35 35.42 15.13
N ALA A 430 4.17 34.12 15.34
CA ALA A 430 2.95 33.55 15.88
C ALA A 430 2.67 34.09 17.28
N VAL A 431 3.67 34.15 18.16
CA VAL A 431 3.51 34.70 19.51
C VAL A 431 3.13 36.19 19.46
N LYS A 432 3.77 36.99 18.60
CA LYS A 432 3.44 38.41 18.42
C LYS A 432 2.00 38.62 17.95
N ALA A 433 1.55 37.86 16.96
CA ALA A 433 0.18 37.93 16.45
C ALA A 433 -0.86 37.63 17.55
N HIS A 434 -0.53 36.72 18.47
CA HIS A 434 -1.41 36.35 19.58
C HIS A 434 -1.38 37.32 20.77
N SER A 435 -0.30 38.09 20.94
CA SER A 435 -0.19 39.08 22.02
C SER A 435 -0.83 40.43 21.69
N GLY A 436 -1.28 40.64 20.44
CA GLY A 436 -1.95 41.88 20.01
C GLY A 436 -1.03 43.11 20.01
N ALA A 437 0.29 42.91 19.98
CA ALA A 437 1.25 44.01 19.88
C ALA A 437 1.29 44.53 18.42
N PRO A 438 1.13 45.84 18.18
CA PRO A 438 1.26 46.41 16.84
C PRO A 438 2.72 46.31 16.35
N ASP A 439 2.88 46.22 15.02
CA ASP A 439 4.16 46.12 14.31
C ASP A 439 5.19 47.21 14.64
#